data_AF-A0A2P6NRY2-F1
#
_entry.id   AF-A0A2P6NRY2-F1
#
_cell.length_a   1.000
_cell.length_b   1.000
_cell.length_c   1.000
_cell.angle_alpha   90.00
_cell.angle_beta   90.00
_cell.angle_gamma   90.00
#
_symmetry.space_group_name_H-M   'P 1'
#
loop_
_entity.id
_entity.type
_entity.pdbx_description
1 polymer ?
#
loop_
_entity_poly.entity_id
_entity_poly.type
_entity_poly.pdbx_seq_one_letter_code
_entity_poly.pdbx_strand_id
1 'polypeptide(L)'
;MRGVLTPLLILLSIIVACESSTYIHPSTGTTTGGTTTTSGRGVRYGTGVPTCNTVCKIALASVFGSIIVCGILLVGLIFLCRRCFPVYPKAPKIQPEEQIPITPKLFTKKYPPQEYLPSSEHVQYIIRCGTPAWRFMPDPASWCVQRNTLVDETGRLVRFCGREDSMMQTNYPLFTPSVLPQGGSTASPPSQFYFEVTVLDHDPNTVMAVGLASKPYPSHLLPGWSSNSIGFHSDEGKKFFSGDNRNYYGSSWSTGDTLGVGYLPQEGTIYFTMNGRFLGNAETGIFHLLFPCIGADGPATFIINFGEQPYLYIQAAEYSPAGLTRELERQKMYLETILGDPCTERREENREHITITMPGDIDLTTTQ
;
A
#
# COMPACT_ATOMS: atom_id res chain seq x y z
N MET A 1 -0.13 -28.97 -12.68
CA MET A 1 0.55 -28.34 -13.83
C MET A 1 0.38 -29.05 -15.18
N ARG A 2 -0.35 -30.18 -15.31
CA ARG A 2 -0.54 -30.86 -16.61
C ARG A 2 -1.73 -30.36 -17.47
N GLY A 3 -2.50 -29.38 -17.02
CA GLY A 3 -3.70 -28.89 -17.72
C GLY A 3 -3.53 -27.60 -18.56
N VAL A 4 -2.37 -26.95 -18.52
CA VAL A 4 -2.13 -25.64 -19.17
C VAL A 4 -1.13 -25.74 -20.34
N LEU A 5 -0.33 -26.80 -20.41
CA LEU A 5 0.66 -26.98 -21.48
C LEU A 5 0.04 -27.37 -22.83
N THR A 6 -1.06 -28.11 -22.82
CA THR A 6 -1.74 -28.62 -24.04
C THR A 6 -2.28 -27.52 -24.96
N PRO A 7 -2.99 -26.47 -24.47
CA PRO A 7 -3.46 -25.40 -25.33
C PRO A 7 -2.34 -24.47 -25.84
N LEU A 8 -1.22 -24.34 -25.12
CA LEU A 8 -0.08 -23.51 -25.57
C LEU A 8 0.66 -24.15 -26.75
N LEU A 9 0.82 -25.49 -26.73
CA LEU A 9 1.45 -26.24 -27.83
C LEU A 9 0.62 -26.20 -29.12
N ILE A 10 -0.71 -26.19 -29.00
CA ILE A 10 -1.61 -26.03 -30.15
C ILE A 10 -1.49 -24.62 -30.75
N LEU A 11 -1.38 -23.58 -29.91
CA LEU A 11 -1.21 -22.20 -30.38
C LEU A 11 0.12 -21.99 -31.10
N LEU A 12 1.22 -22.58 -30.60
CA LEU A 12 2.54 -22.52 -31.26
C LEU A 12 2.54 -23.23 -32.62
N SER A 13 1.85 -24.37 -32.75
CA SER A 13 1.75 -25.07 -34.04
C SER A 13 0.98 -24.32 -35.12
N ILE A 14 0.03 -23.46 -34.73
CA ILE A 14 -0.75 -22.62 -35.66
C ILE A 14 0.07 -21.41 -36.13
N ILE A 15 0.93 -20.86 -35.26
CA ILE A 15 1.79 -19.71 -35.62
C ILE A 15 2.89 -20.13 -36.61
N VAL A 16 3.52 -21.29 -36.41
CA VAL A 16 4.56 -21.83 -37.33
C VAL A 16 4.00 -22.15 -38.72
N ALA A 17 2.73 -22.58 -38.81
CA ALA A 17 2.06 -22.81 -40.10
C ALA A 17 1.78 -21.51 -40.87
N CYS A 18 1.67 -20.37 -40.18
CA CYS A 18 1.33 -19.09 -40.79
C CYS A 18 2.56 -18.40 -41.42
N GLU A 19 3.75 -18.52 -40.81
CA GLU A 19 5.00 -17.96 -41.34
C GLU A 19 5.49 -18.66 -42.63
N SER A 20 5.01 -19.89 -42.90
CA SER A 20 5.41 -20.66 -44.08
C SER A 20 4.68 -20.24 -45.36
N SER A 21 3.67 -19.35 -45.28
CA SER A 21 2.81 -18.98 -46.42
C SER A 21 3.03 -17.56 -46.96
N THR A 22 3.98 -16.79 -46.42
CA THR A 22 4.27 -15.42 -46.88
C THR A 22 5.74 -15.25 -47.27
N TYR A 23 6.13 -15.83 -48.40
CA TYR A 23 7.31 -15.40 -49.16
C TYR A 23 6.97 -15.40 -50.66
N ILE A 24 6.49 -14.26 -51.17
CA ILE A 24 6.48 -13.97 -52.61
C ILE A 24 7.01 -12.54 -52.77
N HIS A 25 8.21 -12.44 -53.38
CA HIS A 25 8.85 -11.17 -53.77
C HIS A 25 8.06 -10.46 -54.88
N PRO A 26 7.95 -9.11 -54.87
CA PRO A 26 7.54 -8.37 -56.05
C PRO A 26 8.76 -7.86 -56.83
N SER A 27 8.86 -8.24 -58.11
CA SER A 27 9.72 -7.60 -59.10
C SER A 27 9.05 -6.33 -59.64
N THR A 28 9.84 -5.27 -59.80
CA THR A 28 9.43 -3.97 -60.35
C THR A 28 9.47 -4.00 -61.88
N GLY A 29 8.43 -3.46 -62.52
CA GLY A 29 8.37 -3.32 -63.99
C GLY A 29 7.41 -2.21 -64.41
N THR A 30 7.96 -1.05 -64.72
CA THR A 30 7.33 0.12 -65.35
C THR A 30 7.05 -0.15 -66.83
N THR A 31 5.89 0.21 -67.37
CA THR A 31 5.77 0.50 -68.82
C THR A 31 4.62 1.45 -69.15
N THR A 32 4.93 2.39 -70.03
CA THR A 32 4.13 3.41 -70.71
C THR A 32 3.45 2.86 -71.97
N GLY A 33 2.32 3.48 -72.36
CA GLY A 33 1.97 3.74 -73.78
C GLY A 33 1.12 2.73 -74.57
N GLY A 34 -0.05 3.19 -75.02
CA GLY A 34 -0.39 3.21 -76.45
C GLY A 34 -1.13 2.04 -77.12
N THR A 35 -2.40 2.29 -77.45
CA THR A 35 -3.10 2.02 -78.73
C THR A 35 -3.46 0.60 -79.22
N THR A 36 -4.79 0.47 -79.45
CA THR A 36 -5.52 -0.14 -80.59
C THR A 36 -5.79 -1.64 -80.73
N THR A 37 -7.08 -1.88 -81.07
CA THR A 37 -7.67 -2.86 -82.01
C THR A 37 -8.06 -4.29 -81.57
N THR A 38 -9.38 -4.43 -81.36
CA THR A 38 -10.34 -5.40 -81.94
C THR A 38 -10.13 -6.92 -81.89
N SER A 39 -11.18 -7.54 -81.31
CA SER A 39 -11.96 -8.69 -81.81
C SER A 39 -11.75 -10.07 -81.15
N GLY A 40 -12.85 -10.57 -80.57
CA GLY A 40 -13.38 -11.90 -80.88
C GLY A 40 -13.09 -13.05 -79.90
N ARG A 41 -14.14 -13.48 -79.18
CA ARG A 41 -14.56 -14.87 -78.81
C ARG A 41 -13.45 -15.90 -78.55
N GLY A 42 -13.37 -16.63 -77.44
CA GLY A 42 -14.38 -17.05 -76.47
C GLY A 42 -14.05 -18.49 -76.01
N VAL A 43 -14.41 -18.78 -74.75
CA VAL A 43 -14.64 -20.12 -74.14
C VAL A 43 -13.45 -20.88 -73.50
N ARG A 44 -13.28 -20.58 -72.21
CA ARG A 44 -13.05 -21.39 -70.99
C ARG A 44 -12.90 -22.92 -71.09
N TYR A 45 -11.95 -23.44 -70.31
CA TYR A 45 -12.18 -24.49 -69.29
C TYR A 45 -11.47 -24.07 -67.98
N GLY A 46 -12.12 -24.25 -66.83
CA GLY A 46 -11.74 -23.65 -65.55
C GLY A 46 -11.16 -24.61 -64.52
N THR A 47 -10.64 -24.02 -63.44
CA THR A 47 -10.47 -24.64 -62.11
C THR A 47 -10.72 -23.57 -61.05
N GLY A 48 -11.63 -23.84 -60.12
CA GLY A 48 -12.16 -22.86 -59.16
C GLY A 48 -11.18 -22.49 -58.05
N VAL A 49 -10.92 -21.19 -57.90
CA VAL A 49 -10.30 -20.56 -56.74
C VAL A 49 -11.42 -20.10 -55.79
N PRO A 50 -11.41 -20.43 -54.49
CA PRO A 50 -12.40 -19.90 -53.56
C PRO A 50 -12.23 -18.38 -53.41
N THR A 51 -13.28 -17.64 -53.71
CA THR A 51 -13.29 -16.17 -53.68
C THR A 51 -13.09 -15.64 -52.25
N CYS A 52 -12.42 -14.49 -52.16
CA CYS A 52 -12.11 -13.64 -50.99
C CYS A 52 -13.16 -13.61 -49.84
N ASN A 53 -14.44 -13.85 -50.14
CA ASN A 53 -15.53 -13.88 -49.18
C ASN A 53 -15.45 -15.02 -48.13
N THR A 54 -14.80 -16.15 -48.44
CA THR A 54 -14.70 -17.28 -47.49
C THR A 54 -13.60 -17.06 -46.46
N VAL A 55 -12.48 -16.45 -46.86
CA VAL A 55 -11.35 -16.14 -45.97
C VAL A 55 -11.72 -15.05 -44.96
N CYS A 56 -12.44 -14.00 -45.39
CA CYS A 56 -12.96 -12.96 -44.48
C CYS A 56 -13.96 -13.49 -43.45
N LYS A 57 -14.82 -14.46 -43.81
CA LYS A 57 -15.78 -15.05 -42.87
C LYS A 57 -15.11 -15.92 -41.80
N ILE A 58 -14.03 -16.61 -42.15
CA ILE A 58 -13.25 -17.42 -41.19
C ILE A 58 -12.46 -16.49 -40.24
N ALA A 59 -11.88 -15.40 -40.75
CA ALA A 59 -11.17 -14.41 -39.93
C ALA A 59 -12.11 -13.65 -38.97
N LEU A 60 -13.32 -13.30 -39.40
CA LEU A 60 -14.32 -12.70 -38.50
C LEU A 60 -14.80 -13.69 -37.44
N ALA A 61 -15.03 -14.96 -37.80
CA ALA A 61 -15.40 -15.99 -36.83
C ALA A 61 -14.30 -16.26 -35.79
N SER A 62 -13.02 -16.19 -36.17
CA SER A 62 -11.91 -16.34 -35.22
C SER A 62 -11.79 -15.16 -34.26
N VAL A 63 -11.98 -13.92 -34.72
CA VAL A 63 -11.96 -12.72 -33.87
C VAL A 63 -13.13 -12.72 -32.89
N PHE A 64 -14.35 -13.06 -33.34
CA PHE A 64 -15.51 -13.20 -32.45
C PHE A 64 -15.33 -14.34 -31.43
N GLY A 65 -14.74 -15.47 -31.83
CA GLY A 65 -14.38 -16.56 -30.92
C GLY A 65 -13.37 -16.13 -29.85
N SER A 66 -12.33 -15.38 -30.23
CA SER A 66 -11.33 -14.86 -29.30
C SER A 66 -11.92 -13.85 -28.31
N ILE A 67 -12.85 -12.98 -28.73
CA ILE A 67 -13.52 -12.02 -27.84
C ILE A 67 -14.41 -12.75 -26.83
N ILE A 68 -15.14 -13.79 -27.25
CA ILE A 68 -15.98 -14.59 -26.36
C ILE A 68 -15.11 -15.36 -25.35
N VAL A 69 -14.01 -15.99 -25.79
CA VAL A 69 -13.09 -16.70 -24.90
C VAL A 69 -12.41 -15.74 -23.93
N CYS A 70 -11.98 -14.57 -24.39
CA CYS A 70 -11.39 -13.54 -23.52
C CYS A 70 -12.42 -12.99 -22.52
N GLY A 71 -13.68 -12.80 -22.93
CA GLY A 71 -14.78 -12.40 -22.06
C GLY A 71 -15.10 -13.47 -21.00
N ILE A 72 -15.15 -14.74 -21.36
CA ILE A 72 -15.36 -15.85 -20.42
C ILE A 72 -14.18 -15.98 -19.44
N LEU A 73 -12.94 -15.79 -19.91
CA LEU A 73 -11.76 -15.79 -19.05
C LEU A 73 -11.74 -14.57 -18.11
N LEU A 74 -12.18 -13.40 -18.57
CA LEU A 74 -12.29 -12.19 -17.74
C LEU A 74 -13.38 -12.35 -16.66
N VAL A 75 -14.56 -12.89 -17.03
CA VAL A 75 -15.62 -13.24 -16.08
C VAL A 75 -15.14 -14.33 -15.11
N GLY A 76 -14.40 -15.32 -15.61
CA GLY A 76 -13.75 -16.35 -14.80
C GLY A 76 -12.75 -15.76 -13.80
N LEU A 77 -11.89 -14.83 -14.22
CA LEU A 77 -10.95 -14.10 -13.35
C LEU A 77 -11.69 -13.23 -12.33
N ILE A 78 -12.79 -12.58 -12.69
CA ILE A 78 -13.63 -11.83 -11.75
C ILE A 78 -14.27 -12.77 -10.71
N PHE A 79 -14.70 -13.97 -11.12
CA PHE A 79 -15.23 -14.99 -10.21
C PHE A 79 -14.15 -15.67 -9.34
N LEU A 80 -12.93 -15.86 -9.87
CA LEU A 80 -11.78 -16.37 -9.14
C LEU A 80 -11.23 -15.33 -8.14
N CYS A 81 -11.14 -14.05 -8.51
CA CYS A 81 -10.81 -12.95 -7.59
C CYS A 81 -11.84 -12.79 -6.47
N ARG A 82 -13.14 -13.03 -6.74
CA ARG A 82 -14.19 -13.03 -5.70
C ARG A 82 -14.08 -14.19 -4.69
N ARG A 83 -13.30 -15.24 -4.99
CA ARG A 83 -13.04 -16.36 -4.06
C ARG A 83 -11.82 -16.14 -3.14
N CYS A 84 -11.01 -15.11 -3.38
CA CYS A 84 -9.83 -14.79 -2.58
C CYS A 84 -10.04 -13.64 -1.58
N PHE A 85 -11.21 -13.00 -1.57
CA PHE A 85 -11.57 -12.09 -0.47
C PHE A 85 -12.15 -12.91 0.69
N PRO A 86 -11.65 -12.77 1.93
CA PRO A 86 -12.36 -13.29 3.09
C PRO A 86 -13.77 -12.70 3.08
N VAL A 87 -14.78 -13.57 3.02
CA VAL A 87 -16.17 -13.18 3.29
C VAL A 87 -16.21 -12.84 4.77
N TYR A 88 -15.97 -11.58 5.11
CA TYR A 88 -16.29 -11.09 6.44
C TYR A 88 -17.79 -11.33 6.66
N PRO A 89 -18.20 -11.87 7.82
CA PRO A 89 -19.61 -11.95 8.15
C PRO A 89 -20.20 -10.55 7.96
N LYS A 90 -21.34 -10.45 7.28
CA LYS A 90 -22.09 -9.19 7.22
C LYS A 90 -22.17 -8.66 8.64
N ALA A 91 -21.56 -7.50 8.88
CA ALA A 91 -21.71 -6.81 10.15
C ALA A 91 -23.22 -6.79 10.47
N PRO A 92 -23.61 -7.10 11.71
CA PRO A 92 -25.02 -7.04 12.09
C PRO A 92 -25.56 -5.69 11.61
N LYS A 93 -26.74 -5.69 11.00
CA LYS A 93 -27.46 -4.44 10.72
C LYS A 93 -27.76 -3.81 12.07
N ILE A 94 -26.85 -2.95 12.53
CA ILE A 94 -27.10 -2.05 13.63
C ILE A 94 -28.21 -1.16 13.09
N GLN A 95 -29.44 -1.40 13.55
CA GLN A 95 -30.52 -0.42 13.44
C GLN A 95 -29.93 0.90 13.93
N PRO A 96 -30.14 2.04 13.24
CA PRO A 96 -29.74 3.32 13.79
C PRO A 96 -30.61 3.55 15.01
N GLU A 97 -30.17 3.03 16.15
CA GLU A 97 -30.62 3.47 17.45
C GLU A 97 -30.36 4.97 17.43
N GLU A 98 -31.41 5.73 17.70
CA GLU A 98 -31.43 7.19 17.76
C GLU A 98 -30.46 7.63 18.86
N GLN A 99 -29.16 7.56 18.57
CA GLN A 99 -28.08 7.84 19.49
C GLN A 99 -27.99 9.35 19.56
N ILE A 100 -28.50 9.89 20.67
CA ILE A 100 -28.09 11.21 21.18
C ILE A 100 -26.58 11.33 20.94
N PRO A 101 -26.09 12.38 20.25
CA PRO A 101 -24.67 12.53 19.99
C PRO A 101 -23.90 12.41 21.30
N ILE A 102 -23.13 11.33 21.45
CA ILE A 102 -22.34 11.13 22.65
C ILE A 102 -21.27 12.21 22.67
N THR A 103 -21.29 13.07 23.69
CA THR A 103 -20.28 14.12 23.82
C THR A 103 -18.89 13.48 23.92
N PRO A 104 -17.81 14.17 23.50
CA PRO A 104 -16.46 13.61 23.55
C PRO A 104 -16.09 13.09 24.96
N LYS A 105 -16.49 13.83 26.00
CA LYS A 105 -16.29 13.45 27.40
C LYS A 105 -17.07 12.17 27.79
N LEU A 106 -18.31 12.04 27.31
CA LEU A 106 -19.13 10.85 27.58
C LEU A 106 -18.58 9.63 26.84
N PHE A 107 -18.08 9.82 25.61
CA PHE A 107 -17.38 8.76 24.86
C PHE A 107 -16.22 8.21 25.67
N THR A 108 -15.28 9.06 26.12
CA THR A 108 -14.11 8.60 26.90
C THR A 108 -14.51 7.92 28.20
N LYS A 109 -15.55 8.42 28.88
CA LYS A 109 -16.06 7.77 30.11
C LYS A 109 -16.58 6.36 29.84
N LYS A 110 -17.26 6.15 28.71
CA LYS A 110 -17.78 4.84 28.30
C LYS A 110 -16.69 3.92 27.74
N TYR A 111 -15.70 4.50 27.10
CA TYR A 111 -14.61 3.81 26.41
C TYR A 111 -13.25 4.41 26.85
N PRO A 112 -12.77 4.08 28.06
CA PRO A 112 -11.53 4.63 28.59
C PRO A 112 -10.31 4.17 27.77
N PRO A 113 -9.18 4.91 27.80
CA PRO A 113 -7.94 4.52 27.15
C PRO A 113 -7.51 3.10 27.49
N GLN A 114 -7.09 2.36 26.47
CA GLN A 114 -6.58 0.99 26.59
C GLN A 114 -5.06 1.01 26.52
N GLU A 115 -4.41 0.65 27.63
CA GLU A 115 -2.95 0.69 27.81
C GLU A 115 -2.27 -0.65 27.47
N TYR A 116 -2.77 -1.35 26.44
CA TYR A 116 -2.21 -2.64 26.03
C TYR A 116 -1.08 -2.45 25.02
N LEU A 117 0.13 -2.87 25.39
CA LEU A 117 1.26 -2.97 24.45
C LEU A 117 1.02 -4.09 23.42
N PRO A 118 1.65 -4.02 22.23
CA PRO A 118 1.55 -5.08 21.24
C PRO A 118 2.01 -6.45 21.78
N SER A 119 1.43 -7.52 21.25
CA SER A 119 1.80 -8.90 21.60
C SER A 119 3.26 -9.20 21.26
N SER A 120 3.84 -10.23 21.85
CA SER A 120 5.21 -10.68 21.54
C SER A 120 5.42 -10.97 20.05
N GLU A 121 4.42 -11.53 19.37
CA GLU A 121 4.42 -11.75 17.92
C GLU A 121 4.52 -10.42 17.14
N HIS A 122 3.71 -9.43 17.51
CA HIS A 122 3.76 -8.11 16.88
C HIS A 122 5.07 -7.38 17.20
N VAL A 123 5.60 -7.52 18.41
CA VAL A 123 6.91 -6.97 18.79
C VAL A 123 8.01 -7.57 17.93
N GLN A 124 8.04 -8.89 17.74
CA GLN A 124 9.00 -9.54 16.84
C GLN A 124 8.84 -9.09 15.39
N TYR A 125 7.59 -8.96 14.90
CA TYR A 125 7.31 -8.43 13.57
C TYR A 125 7.87 -7.02 13.40
N ILE A 126 7.61 -6.12 14.36
CA ILE A 126 8.10 -4.74 14.35
C ILE A 126 9.63 -4.71 14.33
N ILE A 127 10.30 -5.51 15.16
CA ILE A 127 11.77 -5.55 15.19
C ILE A 127 12.34 -6.04 13.86
N ARG A 128 11.74 -7.07 13.24
CA ARG A 128 12.19 -7.60 11.95
C ARG A 128 11.98 -6.59 10.82
N CYS A 129 10.80 -5.95 10.78
CA CYS A 129 10.40 -5.05 9.71
C CYS A 129 10.99 -3.64 9.85
N GLY A 130 11.23 -3.17 11.08
CA GLY A 130 11.64 -1.79 11.36
C GLY A 130 10.45 -0.81 11.37
N THR A 131 10.75 0.45 11.07
CA THR A 131 9.76 1.53 10.96
C THR A 131 8.62 1.28 9.95
N PRO A 132 8.81 0.51 8.84
CA PRO A 132 7.70 0.10 7.97
C PRO A 132 6.59 -0.72 8.64
N ALA A 133 6.77 -1.18 9.88
CA ALA A 133 5.71 -1.84 10.64
C ALA A 133 4.58 -0.89 11.07
N TRP A 134 4.88 0.42 11.19
CA TRP A 134 3.87 1.44 11.47
C TRP A 134 3.14 1.83 10.19
N ARG A 135 1.82 1.88 10.28
CA ARG A 135 0.93 2.23 9.17
C ARG A 135 -0.33 2.87 9.71
N PHE A 136 -0.81 3.90 9.02
CA PHE A 136 -2.17 4.36 9.19
C PHE A 136 -3.14 3.31 8.65
N MET A 137 -4.17 3.01 9.42
CA MET A 137 -5.18 2.03 9.02
C MET A 137 -6.58 2.57 9.38
N PRO A 138 -7.55 2.47 8.46
CA PRO A 138 -8.92 2.82 8.78
C PRO A 138 -9.44 1.88 9.87
N ASP A 139 -9.99 2.45 10.95
CA ASP A 139 -10.58 1.65 12.03
C ASP A 139 -11.73 0.80 11.45
N PRO A 140 -11.67 -0.55 11.54
CA PRO A 140 -12.72 -1.41 11.03
C PRO A 140 -14.10 -1.16 11.67
N ALA A 141 -14.13 -0.61 12.87
CA ALA A 141 -15.37 -0.25 13.57
C ALA A 141 -15.89 1.15 13.20
N SER A 142 -15.08 1.96 12.51
CA SER A 142 -15.45 3.32 12.12
C SER A 142 -16.01 3.38 10.71
N TRP A 143 -17.33 3.54 10.62
CA TRP A 143 -18.02 3.68 9.34
C TRP A 143 -17.60 4.92 8.55
N CYS A 144 -17.43 6.07 9.20
CA CYS A 144 -17.05 7.31 8.53
C CYS A 144 -15.66 7.19 7.92
N VAL A 145 -14.69 6.67 8.67
CA VAL A 145 -13.31 6.49 8.21
C VAL A 145 -13.26 5.48 7.06
N GLN A 146 -13.96 4.34 7.17
CA GLN A 146 -13.97 3.32 6.12
C GLN A 146 -14.49 3.82 4.77
N ARG A 147 -15.46 4.73 4.76
CA ARG A 147 -16.04 5.26 3.52
C ARG A 147 -15.28 6.43 2.94
N ASN A 148 -14.74 7.28 3.82
CA ASN A 148 -14.24 8.58 3.43
C ASN A 148 -12.72 8.66 3.43
N THR A 149 -12.03 7.54 3.62
CA THR A 149 -10.57 7.50 3.53
C THR A 149 -10.09 6.44 2.55
N LEU A 150 -9.01 6.76 1.86
CA LEU A 150 -8.24 5.85 1.05
C LEU A 150 -6.83 5.80 1.61
N VAL A 151 -6.29 4.60 1.73
CA VAL A 151 -4.95 4.36 2.25
C VAL A 151 -4.25 3.42 1.29
N ASP A 152 -3.01 3.72 0.94
CA ASP A 152 -2.20 2.82 0.12
C ASP A 152 -1.83 1.53 0.87
N GLU A 153 -1.23 0.57 0.18
CA GLU A 153 -0.82 -0.70 0.76
C GLU A 153 0.21 -0.55 1.90
N THR A 154 0.98 0.53 1.89
CA THR A 154 2.00 0.80 2.90
C THR A 154 1.45 1.51 4.13
N GLY A 155 0.26 2.10 4.05
CA GLY A 155 -0.32 2.87 5.16
C GLY A 155 0.32 4.24 5.36
N ARG A 156 1.00 4.77 4.34
CA ARG A 156 1.74 6.03 4.41
C ARG A 156 1.24 7.08 3.44
N LEU A 157 0.45 6.71 2.45
CA LEU A 157 -0.31 7.67 1.65
C LEU A 157 -1.77 7.59 2.09
N VAL A 158 -2.24 8.62 2.78
CA VAL A 158 -3.60 8.68 3.32
C VAL A 158 -4.35 9.82 2.65
N ARG A 159 -5.52 9.53 2.11
CA ARG A 159 -6.42 10.52 1.50
C ARG A 159 -7.77 10.51 2.18
N PHE A 160 -8.15 11.64 2.74
CA PHE A 160 -9.51 11.95 3.14
C PHE A 160 -10.29 12.44 1.90
N CYS A 161 -11.49 11.91 1.72
CA CYS A 161 -12.35 12.16 0.55
C CYS A 161 -13.71 12.76 0.94
N GLY A 162 -14.13 12.57 2.21
CA GLY A 162 -15.38 13.10 2.75
C GLY A 162 -15.32 14.61 3.00
N ARG A 163 -16.49 15.21 3.27
CA ARG A 163 -16.65 16.59 3.75
C ARG A 163 -17.25 16.59 5.15
N GLU A 164 -16.72 15.72 5.99
CA GLU A 164 -17.11 15.53 7.39
C GLU A 164 -15.83 15.29 8.21
N ASP A 165 -15.89 15.63 9.49
CA ASP A 165 -14.81 15.38 10.44
C ASP A 165 -14.45 13.90 10.46
N SER A 166 -13.20 13.60 10.17
CA SER A 166 -12.69 12.24 10.22
C SER A 166 -11.25 12.20 10.69
N MET A 167 -10.93 11.15 11.44
CA MET A 167 -9.60 10.87 11.96
C MET A 167 -9.19 9.44 11.63
N MET A 168 -7.89 9.25 11.37
CA MET A 168 -7.25 7.95 11.33
C MET A 168 -6.09 7.89 12.33
N GLN A 169 -5.84 6.69 12.87
CA GLN A 169 -4.70 6.39 13.75
C GLN A 169 -3.84 5.27 13.17
N THR A 170 -2.61 5.13 13.64
CA THR A 170 -1.76 4.00 13.29
C THR A 170 -2.21 2.68 13.92
N ASN A 171 -1.72 1.57 13.37
CA ASN A 171 -1.87 0.22 13.93
C ASN A 171 -1.17 0.03 15.28
N TYR A 172 -0.04 0.70 15.52
CA TYR A 172 0.75 0.58 16.75
C TYR A 172 0.91 1.94 17.46
N PRO A 173 1.03 1.94 18.81
CA PRO A 173 1.34 3.15 19.57
C PRO A 173 2.81 3.57 19.36
N LEU A 174 3.18 4.71 19.95
CA LEU A 174 4.57 5.06 20.19
C LEU A 174 5.09 4.24 21.37
N PHE A 175 6.05 3.35 21.12
CA PHE A 175 6.66 2.52 22.17
C PHE A 175 7.99 1.94 21.67
N THR A 176 8.87 1.52 22.58
CA THR A 176 10.11 0.83 22.22
C THR A 176 9.90 -0.68 22.27
N PRO A 177 9.96 -1.38 21.12
CA PRO A 177 9.92 -2.84 21.07
C PRO A 177 11.09 -3.43 21.87
N SER A 178 10.86 -4.54 22.56
CA SER A 178 11.92 -5.30 23.24
C SER A 178 11.58 -6.78 23.27
N VAL A 179 12.54 -7.61 22.87
CA VAL A 179 12.49 -9.08 23.00
C VAL A 179 13.40 -9.59 24.12
N LEU A 180 14.13 -8.70 24.78
CA LEU A 180 14.96 -9.06 25.91
C LEU A 180 14.08 -9.35 27.14
N PRO A 181 14.38 -10.39 27.93
CA PRO A 181 13.69 -10.62 29.20
C PRO A 181 13.75 -9.36 30.06
N GLN A 182 12.66 -9.05 30.79
CA GLN A 182 12.49 -7.83 31.59
C GLN A 182 13.54 -7.61 32.72
N GLY A 183 14.59 -8.43 32.80
CA GLY A 183 15.74 -8.24 33.71
C GLY A 183 17.07 -7.91 33.02
N GLY A 184 17.10 -7.75 31.68
CA GLY A 184 18.32 -7.53 30.90
C GLY A 184 18.44 -6.16 30.21
N SER A 185 17.41 -5.30 30.24
CA SER A 185 17.49 -3.99 29.61
C SER A 185 18.13 -2.97 30.56
N THR A 186 19.43 -2.76 30.42
CA THR A 186 20.08 -1.49 30.80
C THR A 186 19.84 -0.39 29.77
N ALA A 187 19.02 -0.63 28.74
CA ALA A 187 18.59 0.39 27.80
C ALA A 187 17.70 1.39 28.55
N SER A 188 18.21 2.62 28.71
CA SER A 188 17.41 3.76 29.16
C SER A 188 16.13 3.83 28.32
N PRO A 189 14.99 4.23 28.92
CA PRO A 189 13.77 4.49 28.14
C PRO A 189 14.10 5.42 26.97
N PRO A 190 13.41 5.27 25.83
CA PRO A 190 13.65 6.12 24.68
C PRO A 190 13.51 7.58 25.11
N SER A 191 14.49 8.41 24.80
CA SER A 191 14.41 9.83 25.09
C SER A 191 13.31 10.51 24.29
N GLN A 192 12.93 9.94 23.14
CA GLN A 192 11.95 10.51 22.24
C GLN A 192 11.37 9.49 21.24
N PHE A 193 10.15 9.76 20.77
CA PHE A 193 9.55 9.21 19.57
C PHE A 193 9.24 10.33 18.58
N TYR A 194 9.30 10.05 17.28
CA TYR A 194 9.08 11.06 16.25
C TYR A 194 8.58 10.49 14.92
N PHE A 195 7.80 11.27 14.17
CA PHE A 195 7.42 11.02 12.77
C PHE A 195 7.07 12.34 12.07
N GLU A 196 7.06 12.35 10.73
CA GLU A 196 6.65 13.50 9.92
C GLU A 196 5.46 13.18 9.01
N VAL A 197 4.64 14.19 8.76
CA VAL A 197 3.47 14.18 7.88
C VAL A 197 3.61 15.35 6.92
N THR A 198 3.62 15.08 5.61
CA THR A 198 3.64 16.13 4.58
C THR A 198 2.29 16.22 3.90
N VAL A 199 1.77 17.43 3.76
CA VAL A 199 0.52 17.68 3.03
C VAL A 199 0.81 17.71 1.54
N LEU A 200 0.24 16.76 0.80
CA LEU A 200 0.39 16.70 -0.66
C LEU A 200 -0.63 17.57 -1.38
N ASP A 201 -1.87 17.61 -0.89
CA ASP A 201 -2.97 18.37 -1.48
C ASP A 201 -4.13 18.48 -0.48
N HIS A 202 -4.96 19.53 -0.59
CA HIS A 202 -6.23 19.65 0.15
C HIS A 202 -7.19 20.62 -0.53
N ASP A 203 -8.50 20.46 -0.28
CA ASP A 203 -9.51 21.46 -0.67
C ASP A 203 -9.31 22.72 0.21
N PRO A 204 -9.33 23.96 -0.36
CA PRO A 204 -9.04 25.19 0.38
C PRO A 204 -9.88 25.46 1.63
N ASN A 205 -11.07 24.86 1.74
CA ASN A 205 -11.93 25.01 2.92
C ASN A 205 -11.74 23.89 3.96
N THR A 206 -10.78 22.99 3.73
CA THR A 206 -10.51 21.84 4.61
C THR A 206 -9.60 22.26 5.75
N VAL A 207 -10.03 22.02 6.98
CA VAL A 207 -9.19 22.01 8.16
C VAL A 207 -8.57 20.62 8.31
N MET A 208 -7.26 20.60 8.44
CA MET A 208 -6.45 19.40 8.65
C MET A 208 -5.86 19.46 10.05
N ALA A 209 -5.60 18.29 10.63
CA ALA A 209 -4.97 18.17 11.93
C ALA A 209 -4.02 16.98 12.00
N VAL A 210 -2.89 17.17 12.68
CA VAL A 210 -1.90 16.12 12.99
C VAL A 210 -1.69 16.05 14.49
N GLY A 211 -1.43 14.87 15.04
CA GLY A 211 -1.35 14.74 16.48
C GLY A 211 -1.11 13.35 17.03
N LEU A 212 -1.46 13.22 18.30
CA LEU A 212 -1.40 11.99 19.08
C LEU A 212 -2.69 11.80 19.86
N ALA A 213 -3.19 10.57 19.92
CA ALA A 213 -4.38 10.24 20.69
C ALA A 213 -4.29 8.83 21.27
N SER A 214 -4.88 8.62 22.46
CA SER A 214 -5.13 7.27 22.98
C SER A 214 -6.15 6.52 22.13
N LYS A 215 -6.26 5.20 22.33
CA LYS A 215 -7.37 4.39 21.79
C LYS A 215 -8.24 3.84 22.92
N PRO A 216 -9.55 3.67 22.70
CA PRO A 216 -10.31 4.06 21.50
C PRO A 216 -10.54 5.58 21.42
N TYR A 217 -10.75 6.10 20.21
CA TYR A 217 -11.04 7.50 19.95
C TYR A 217 -12.30 7.66 19.07
N PRO A 218 -13.15 8.68 19.30
CA PRO A 218 -14.29 8.97 18.43
C PRO A 218 -13.81 9.48 17.06
N SER A 219 -13.70 8.58 16.09
CA SER A 219 -13.15 8.81 14.74
C SER A 219 -13.87 9.87 13.88
N HIS A 220 -15.01 10.39 14.32
CA HIS A 220 -15.74 11.51 13.71
C HIS A 220 -15.34 12.88 14.29
N LEU A 221 -14.24 12.95 15.06
CA LEU A 221 -13.69 14.19 15.60
C LEU A 221 -12.23 14.30 15.15
N LEU A 222 -11.76 15.53 14.97
CA LEU A 222 -10.36 15.80 14.67
C LEU A 222 -9.45 15.55 15.90
N PRO A 223 -8.15 15.26 15.69
CA PRO A 223 -7.15 15.21 16.76
C PRO A 223 -7.26 16.39 17.75
N GLY A 224 -7.25 16.11 19.05
CA GLY A 224 -7.34 17.11 20.11
C GLY A 224 -8.76 17.44 20.59
N TRP A 225 -9.81 17.00 19.90
CA TRP A 225 -11.21 17.30 20.24
C TRP A 225 -11.87 16.32 21.23
N SER A 226 -11.16 15.24 21.61
CA SER A 226 -11.57 14.34 22.69
C SER A 226 -10.43 14.13 23.68
N SER A 227 -10.76 13.62 24.87
CA SER A 227 -9.82 13.41 25.97
C SER A 227 -8.60 12.60 25.55
N ASN A 228 -7.46 12.87 26.18
CA ASN A 228 -6.19 12.15 25.99
C ASN A 228 -5.72 12.18 24.54
N SER A 229 -5.97 13.31 23.88
CA SER A 229 -5.48 13.61 22.55
C SER A 229 -5.01 15.04 22.44
N ILE A 230 -4.05 15.25 21.56
CA ILE A 230 -3.59 16.56 21.13
C ILE A 230 -3.59 16.61 19.60
N GLY A 231 -3.96 17.76 19.05
CA GLY A 231 -3.89 18.01 17.61
C GLY A 231 -3.40 19.41 17.33
N PHE A 232 -2.51 19.56 16.36
CA PHE A 232 -2.16 20.84 15.76
C PHE A 232 -2.98 21.01 14.49
N HIS A 233 -3.77 22.08 14.39
CA HIS A 233 -4.74 22.32 13.31
C HIS A 233 -4.22 23.34 12.30
N SER A 234 -4.57 23.17 11.02
CA SER A 234 -4.02 23.91 9.87
C SER A 234 -4.56 25.32 9.69
N ASP A 235 -5.76 25.59 10.21
CA ASP A 235 -6.54 26.81 10.00
C ASP A 235 -5.87 28.06 10.61
N GLU A 236 -5.78 28.10 11.93
CA GLU A 236 -5.35 29.26 12.71
C GLU A 236 -4.01 28.98 13.44
N GLY A 237 -3.38 27.83 13.15
CA GLY A 237 -2.16 27.40 13.82
C GLY A 237 -2.38 27.13 15.31
N LYS A 238 -3.56 26.60 15.67
CA LYS A 238 -3.93 26.31 17.06
C LYS A 238 -3.65 24.85 17.41
N LYS A 239 -3.22 24.63 18.65
CA LYS A 239 -3.24 23.31 19.27
C LYS A 239 -4.55 23.12 20.02
N PHE A 240 -5.09 21.92 19.93
CA PHE A 240 -6.25 21.45 20.68
C PHE A 240 -5.82 20.30 21.58
N PHE A 241 -6.22 20.35 22.85
CA PHE A 241 -5.91 19.31 23.83
C PHE A 241 -7.16 18.91 24.62
N SER A 242 -7.46 17.62 24.63
CA SER A 242 -8.52 17.01 25.44
C SER A 242 -9.89 17.70 25.33
N GLY A 243 -10.25 18.18 24.14
CA GLY A 243 -11.56 18.77 23.82
C GLY A 243 -11.76 20.23 24.23
N ASP A 244 -11.26 20.63 25.40
CA ASP A 244 -11.58 21.93 25.98
C ASP A 244 -10.47 22.99 25.80
N ASN A 245 -9.20 22.57 25.64
CA ASN A 245 -8.07 23.48 25.58
C ASN A 245 -7.70 23.79 24.12
N ARG A 246 -8.00 25.01 23.67
CA ARG A 246 -7.64 25.53 22.34
C ARG A 246 -6.74 26.75 22.49
N ASN A 247 -5.49 26.65 22.09
CA ASN A 247 -4.49 27.72 22.23
C ASN A 247 -3.73 27.95 20.93
N TYR A 248 -3.36 29.21 20.65
CA TYR A 248 -2.38 29.50 19.60
C TYR A 248 -1.06 28.82 19.91
N TYR A 249 -0.41 28.29 18.89
CA TYR A 249 0.79 27.49 19.06
C TYR A 249 1.81 27.68 17.93
N GLY A 250 1.36 27.67 16.68
CA GLY A 250 2.19 27.92 15.50
C GLY A 250 1.47 28.81 14.50
N SER A 251 2.02 28.93 13.30
CA SER A 251 1.30 29.49 12.16
C SER A 251 0.35 28.46 11.54
N SER A 252 -0.57 28.93 10.70
CA SER A 252 -1.30 28.06 9.77
C SER A 252 -0.32 27.30 8.86
N TRP A 253 -0.77 26.18 8.31
CA TRP A 253 0.00 25.32 7.41
C TRP A 253 -0.89 24.72 6.33
N SER A 254 -0.30 24.32 5.21
CA SER A 254 -1.03 23.98 3.99
C SER A 254 -0.28 22.98 3.11
N THR A 255 -0.75 22.78 1.88
CA THR A 255 -0.10 21.96 0.85
C THR A 255 1.38 22.33 0.71
N GLY A 256 2.25 21.32 0.78
CA GLY A 256 3.71 21.46 0.71
C GLY A 256 4.40 21.58 2.08
N ASP A 257 3.66 21.87 3.16
CA ASP A 257 4.24 21.88 4.50
C ASP A 257 4.42 20.46 5.05
N THR A 258 5.50 20.27 5.81
CA THR A 258 5.81 19.05 6.55
C THR A 258 5.75 19.32 8.05
N LEU A 259 4.85 18.60 8.72
CA LEU A 259 4.60 18.68 10.14
C LEU A 259 5.23 17.47 10.82
N GLY A 260 6.11 17.71 11.78
CA GLY A 260 6.63 16.65 12.62
C GLY A 260 5.94 16.61 13.98
N VAL A 261 5.81 15.42 14.53
CA VAL A 261 5.18 15.18 15.83
C VAL A 261 6.16 14.41 16.70
N GLY A 262 6.54 15.00 17.83
CA GLY A 262 7.46 14.39 18.77
C GLY A 262 6.86 14.17 20.14
N TYR A 263 7.26 13.08 20.79
CA TYR A 263 6.84 12.72 22.14
C TYR A 263 8.05 12.35 22.99
N LEU A 264 8.21 13.06 24.10
CA LEU A 264 9.20 12.81 25.14
C LEU A 264 8.50 12.04 26.28
N PRO A 265 8.65 10.71 26.36
CA PRO A 265 7.86 9.89 27.29
C PRO A 265 8.26 10.08 28.76
N GLN A 266 9.47 10.55 29.03
CA GLN A 266 9.95 10.76 30.41
C GLN A 266 9.17 11.90 31.10
N GLU A 267 8.93 13.00 30.39
CA GLU A 267 8.17 14.15 30.88
C GLU A 267 6.70 14.14 30.44
N GLY A 268 6.30 13.17 29.61
CA GLY A 268 4.99 13.14 28.98
C GLY A 268 4.76 14.36 28.09
N THR A 269 5.81 14.84 27.41
CA THR A 269 5.78 16.09 26.65
C THR A 269 5.58 15.81 25.17
N ILE A 270 4.58 16.45 24.57
CA ILE A 270 4.35 16.42 23.12
C ILE A 270 4.74 17.77 22.53
N TYR A 271 5.36 17.76 21.36
CA TYR A 271 5.70 18.95 20.61
C TYR A 271 5.51 18.71 19.11
N PHE A 272 5.45 19.80 18.35
CA PHE A 272 5.42 19.74 16.90
C PHE A 272 6.59 20.50 16.29
N THR A 273 6.91 20.14 15.06
CA THR A 273 7.81 20.88 14.19
C THR A 273 7.09 21.21 12.90
N MET A 274 7.50 22.27 12.22
CA MET A 274 7.01 22.61 10.89
C MET A 274 8.18 22.96 10.00
N ASN A 275 8.32 22.28 8.86
CA ASN A 275 9.38 22.47 7.88
C ASN A 275 10.78 22.44 8.54
N GLY A 276 11.01 21.45 9.40
CA GLY A 276 12.26 21.26 10.14
C GLY A 276 12.51 22.24 11.30
N ARG A 277 11.53 23.08 11.68
CA ARG A 277 11.65 24.01 12.81
C ARG A 277 10.81 23.56 13.99
N PHE A 278 11.42 23.50 15.16
CA PHE A 278 10.74 23.23 16.44
C PHE A 278 9.81 24.40 16.83
N LEU A 279 8.56 24.10 17.17
CA LEU A 279 7.54 25.11 17.52
C LEU A 279 7.39 25.33 19.04
N GLY A 280 8.15 24.62 19.87
CA GLY A 280 8.00 24.65 21.33
C GLY A 280 7.17 23.48 21.87
N ASN A 281 7.13 23.30 23.18
CA ASN A 281 6.32 22.23 23.79
C ASN A 281 4.83 22.53 23.61
N ALA A 282 4.10 21.57 23.06
CA ALA A 282 2.67 21.68 22.84
C ALA A 282 1.88 21.29 24.08
N GLU A 283 2.25 20.23 24.79
CA GLU A 283 1.62 19.89 26.06
C GLU A 283 2.56 19.01 26.89
N THR A 284 2.35 18.96 28.20
CA THR A 284 3.17 18.18 29.13
C THR A 284 2.31 17.35 30.07
N GLY A 285 2.87 16.30 30.68
CA GLY A 285 2.15 15.47 31.65
C GLY A 285 1.17 14.47 31.03
N ILE A 286 1.37 14.10 29.76
CA ILE A 286 0.55 13.09 29.07
C ILE A 286 1.29 11.75 29.11
N PHE A 287 0.74 10.77 29.82
CA PHE A 287 1.40 9.48 30.08
C PHE A 287 0.57 8.27 29.62
N HIS A 288 -0.07 8.38 28.46
CA HIS A 288 -0.86 7.30 27.85
C HIS A 288 -0.07 6.59 26.74
N LEU A 289 -0.50 5.39 26.35
CA LEU A 289 -0.14 4.80 25.07
C LEU A 289 -0.80 5.60 23.94
N LEU A 290 0.01 6.46 23.33
CA LEU A 290 -0.40 7.37 22.29
C LEU A 290 -0.14 6.77 20.91
N PHE A 291 -1.10 6.98 20.01
CA PHE A 291 -1.00 6.60 18.61
C PHE A 291 -0.87 7.86 17.76
N PRO A 292 0.07 7.91 16.80
CA PRO A 292 0.04 8.84 15.68
C PRO A 292 -1.36 8.94 15.09
N CYS A 293 -1.86 10.17 14.95
CA CYS A 293 -3.16 10.44 14.37
C CYS A 293 -3.12 11.62 13.39
N ILE A 294 -3.94 11.52 12.35
CA ILE A 294 -4.19 12.59 11.38
C ILE A 294 -5.70 12.69 11.17
N GLY A 295 -6.20 13.87 10.84
CA GLY A 295 -7.60 14.08 10.52
C GLY A 295 -7.82 15.25 9.57
N ALA A 296 -8.99 15.25 8.94
CA ALA A 296 -9.45 16.34 8.10
C ALA A 296 -10.99 16.40 8.15
N ASP A 297 -11.56 17.59 7.99
CA ASP A 297 -13.01 17.82 7.84
C ASP A 297 -13.47 17.85 6.37
N GLY A 298 -12.53 17.58 5.45
CA GLY A 298 -12.67 17.74 4.01
C GLY A 298 -11.62 16.94 3.23
N PRO A 299 -11.64 17.02 1.89
CA PRO A 299 -10.65 16.34 1.06
C PRO A 299 -9.22 16.82 1.34
N ALA A 300 -8.35 15.89 1.72
CA ALA A 300 -6.92 16.14 1.99
C ALA A 300 -6.10 14.88 1.73
N THR A 301 -4.86 15.05 1.26
CA THR A 301 -3.92 13.95 1.01
C THR A 301 -2.63 14.20 1.77
N PHE A 302 -2.20 13.20 2.52
CA PHE A 302 -0.99 13.21 3.33
C PHE A 302 -0.04 12.10 2.91
N ILE A 303 1.26 12.38 2.92
CA ILE A 303 2.30 11.34 2.94
C ILE A 303 3.00 11.34 4.30
N ILE A 304 3.24 10.15 4.84
CA ILE A 304 3.81 9.97 6.17
C ILE A 304 5.21 9.37 6.06
N ASN A 305 6.13 9.89 6.87
CA ASN A 305 7.47 9.38 7.06
C ASN A 305 7.63 8.94 8.53
N PHE A 306 7.79 7.63 8.76
CA PHE A 306 8.03 7.05 10.08
C PHE A 306 9.52 6.84 10.37
N GLY A 307 10.40 7.37 9.52
CA GLY A 307 11.86 7.28 9.63
C GLY A 307 12.50 6.50 8.49
N GLU A 308 11.74 6.08 7.47
CA GLU A 308 12.28 5.46 6.26
C GLU A 308 13.02 6.45 5.36
N GLN A 309 12.72 7.74 5.49
CA GLN A 309 13.43 8.84 4.81
C GLN A 309 13.98 9.81 5.86
N PRO A 310 15.06 10.56 5.56
CA PRO A 310 15.53 11.61 6.45
C PRO A 310 14.42 12.61 6.76
N TYR A 311 14.27 12.96 8.04
CA TYR A 311 13.35 14.01 8.46
C TYR A 311 13.87 15.40 8.08
N LEU A 312 12.97 16.36 7.92
CA LEU A 312 13.36 17.77 7.85
C LEU A 312 13.87 18.28 9.21
N TYR A 313 13.32 17.78 10.32
CA TYR A 313 13.83 18.10 11.65
C TYR A 313 15.01 17.19 12.02
N ILE A 314 16.22 17.66 11.71
CA ILE A 314 17.46 16.90 11.84
C ILE A 314 17.76 16.41 13.26
N GLN A 315 17.28 17.11 14.30
CA GLN A 315 17.49 16.72 15.69
C GLN A 315 16.76 15.43 16.06
N ALA A 316 15.74 15.03 15.29
CA ALA A 316 15.03 13.77 15.48
C ALA A 316 15.52 12.65 14.53
N ALA A 317 16.61 12.85 13.79
CA ALA A 317 17.06 11.92 12.74
C ALA A 317 17.35 10.47 13.23
N GLU A 318 17.70 10.29 14.51
CA GLU A 318 17.94 8.96 15.09
C GLU A 318 16.69 8.32 15.70
N TYR A 319 15.52 8.96 15.62
CA TYR A 319 14.29 8.51 16.28
C TYR A 319 13.20 8.10 15.28
N SER A 320 12.23 7.36 15.78
CA SER A 320 11.09 6.86 15.01
C SER A 320 9.92 6.62 15.95
N PRO A 321 8.77 6.12 15.46
CA PRO A 321 7.71 5.63 16.34
C PRO A 321 8.13 4.48 17.26
N ALA A 322 9.23 3.78 16.94
CA ALA A 322 9.84 2.73 17.77
C ALA A 322 10.82 3.26 18.83
N GLY A 323 11.05 4.57 18.85
CA GLY A 323 12.11 5.20 19.63
C GLY A 323 13.41 5.24 18.83
N LEU A 324 14.53 4.99 19.50
CA LEU A 324 15.87 5.12 18.91
C LEU A 324 16.15 4.04 17.85
N THR A 325 16.37 4.45 16.60
CA THR A 325 16.49 3.55 15.45
C THR A 325 17.63 2.53 15.60
N ARG A 326 18.80 2.95 16.10
CA ARG A 326 19.93 2.04 16.33
C ARG A 326 19.65 0.92 17.35
N GLU A 327 18.75 1.15 18.30
CA GLU A 327 18.35 0.11 19.26
C GLU A 327 17.44 -0.91 18.60
N LEU A 328 16.54 -0.48 17.70
CA LEU A 328 15.71 -1.37 16.91
C LEU A 328 16.56 -2.27 16.00
N GLU A 329 17.56 -1.70 15.34
CA GLU A 329 18.53 -2.44 14.51
C GLU A 329 19.32 -3.47 15.33
N ARG A 330 19.77 -3.10 16.53
CA ARG A 330 20.45 -4.01 17.45
C ARG A 330 19.56 -5.20 17.84
N GLN A 331 18.29 -4.96 18.15
CA GLN A 331 17.35 -6.03 18.48
C GLN A 331 17.03 -6.91 17.28
N LYS A 332 17.00 -6.35 16.07
CA LYS A 332 16.84 -7.11 14.83
C LYS A 332 17.99 -8.09 14.63
N MET A 333 19.22 -7.61 14.74
CA MET A 333 20.41 -8.44 14.66
C MET A 333 20.40 -9.57 15.72
N TYR A 334 19.96 -9.27 16.95
CA TYR A 334 19.81 -10.27 18.01
C TYR A 334 18.77 -11.35 17.66
N LEU A 335 17.59 -10.97 17.16
CA LEU A 335 16.56 -11.92 16.74
C LEU A 335 17.02 -12.81 15.59
N GLU A 336 17.68 -12.24 14.60
CA GLU A 336 18.24 -12.99 13.45
C GLU A 336 19.30 -14.01 13.91
N THR A 337 20.08 -13.67 14.94
CA THR A 337 21.10 -14.56 15.51
C THR A 337 20.50 -15.73 16.30
N ILE A 338 19.40 -15.52 17.03
CA ILE A 338 18.84 -16.55 17.93
C ILE A 338 17.79 -17.43 17.26
N LEU A 339 16.94 -16.85 16.42
CA LEU A 339 15.84 -17.58 15.78
C LEU A 339 16.25 -18.23 14.46
N GLY A 340 17.51 -18.06 14.04
CA GLY A 340 17.99 -18.45 12.73
C GLY A 340 17.42 -17.55 11.63
N ASP A 341 18.18 -17.42 10.55
CA ASP A 341 17.73 -16.71 9.36
C ASP A 341 16.63 -17.55 8.68
N PRO A 342 15.36 -17.09 8.55
CA PRO A 342 14.33 -17.88 7.85
C PRO A 342 14.67 -18.09 6.36
N CYS A 343 15.73 -17.43 5.86
CA CYS A 343 16.20 -17.50 4.50
C CYS A 343 17.19 -18.65 4.24
N THR A 344 17.83 -19.23 5.27
CA THR A 344 18.79 -20.33 5.08
C THR A 344 18.13 -21.69 4.89
N GLU A 345 16.96 -21.95 5.50
CA GLU A 345 16.27 -23.24 5.35
C GLU A 345 15.67 -23.44 3.95
N ARG A 346 15.39 -22.37 3.20
CA ARG A 346 14.79 -22.47 1.86
C ARG A 346 15.81 -22.68 0.72
N ARG A 347 17.11 -22.62 1.01
CA ARG A 347 18.17 -22.84 0.02
C ARG A 347 18.64 -24.30 -0.05
N GLU A 348 18.40 -25.11 0.98
CA GLU A 348 18.84 -26.50 1.00
C GLU A 348 17.82 -27.48 0.40
N GLU A 349 16.52 -27.19 0.48
CA GLU A 349 15.48 -28.06 -0.12
C GLU A 349 15.41 -28.05 -1.66
N ASN A 350 16.04 -27.08 -2.32
CA ASN A 350 16.04 -26.99 -3.79
C ASN A 350 17.31 -27.53 -4.47
N ARG A 351 18.19 -28.23 -3.73
CA ARG A 351 19.34 -28.93 -4.32
C ARG A 351 19.02 -30.42 -4.53
N GLU A 352 17.88 -30.73 -5.15
CA GLU A 352 17.73 -32.02 -5.81
C GLU A 352 18.64 -32.04 -7.04
N HIS A 353 19.49 -33.06 -7.08
CA HIS A 353 20.38 -33.39 -8.19
C HIS A 353 19.64 -33.42 -9.52
N ILE A 354 19.83 -32.39 -10.35
CA ILE A 354 19.61 -32.51 -11.79
C ILE A 354 20.89 -33.12 -12.38
N THR A 355 20.94 -34.45 -12.40
CA THR A 355 21.93 -35.18 -13.22
C THR A 355 21.48 -35.09 -14.67
N ILE A 356 22.10 -34.20 -15.45
CA ILE A 356 21.90 -34.14 -16.90
C ILE A 356 22.74 -35.25 -17.52
N THR A 357 22.10 -36.36 -17.89
CA THR A 357 22.67 -37.33 -18.83
C THR A 357 22.57 -36.76 -20.24
N MET A 358 23.73 -36.40 -20.82
CA MET A 358 23.84 -36.02 -22.23
C MET A 358 23.89 -37.29 -23.09
N PRO A 359 23.10 -37.41 -24.17
CA PRO A 359 23.24 -38.50 -25.13
C PRO A 359 24.21 -38.11 -26.25
N GLY A 360 25.17 -39.00 -26.53
CA GLY A 360 25.88 -39.04 -27.82
C GLY A 360 27.38 -38.84 -27.73
N ASP A 361 28.10 -39.95 -27.56
CA ASP A 361 29.48 -40.09 -28.00
C ASP A 361 29.56 -39.89 -29.53
N ILE A 362 30.41 -38.96 -29.97
CA ILE A 362 31.04 -39.02 -31.29
C ILE A 362 32.53 -39.24 -31.04
N ASP A 363 32.93 -40.44 -31.44
CA ASP A 363 34.29 -40.94 -31.55
C ASP A 363 35.12 -40.03 -32.48
N LEU A 364 36.23 -39.52 -31.95
CA LEU A 364 37.37 -39.06 -32.74
C LEU A 364 38.64 -39.70 -32.17
N THR A 365 38.80 -40.98 -32.48
CA THR A 365 40.12 -41.59 -32.70
C THR A 365 40.91 -40.79 -33.74
N THR A 366 42.16 -40.42 -33.43
CA THR A 366 43.39 -40.55 -34.25
C THR A 366 44.56 -39.92 -33.46
N THR A 367 45.37 -40.71 -32.74
CA THR A 367 46.78 -41.02 -33.09
C THR A 367 47.63 -39.84 -33.58
N GLN A 368 48.45 -39.24 -32.72
CA GLN A 368 49.90 -39.50 -32.53
C GLN A 368 50.48 -38.52 -31.50
#